data_AF-A0A246L3V6-F1
#
_entry.id   AF-A0A246L3V6-F1
#
_cell.length_a   1.000
_cell.length_b   1.000
_cell.length_c   1.000
_cell.angle_alpha   90.00
_cell.angle_beta   90.00
_cell.angle_gamma   90.00
#
_symmetry.space_group_name_H-M   'P 1'
#
loop_
_entity.id
_entity.type
_entity.pdbx_description
1 polymer ?
#
loop_
_entity_poly.entity_id
_entity_poly.type
_entity_poly.pdbx_seq_one_letter_code
_entity_poly.pdbx_strand_id
1 'polypeptide(L)'
;MDSYQTYPPRRDAVLCSLAELPDGGLRVVLDDLRQSDTPGQWKNHVFVTFKDYPAGQLDPATLPKEELEAFGHYVLVRLLAINGCLRDTDERSDNDVHLTDQARQNIAALTNEDIASIDEPLFSLCDGQFRKIAHIVGMVMSLQPKCRSEIPDVFYAQRVRMLVERGVLQAQGDLTRMGCCEVRIRQ
;
A
#
# COMPACT_ATOMS: atom_id res chain seq x y z
N MET A 1 -10.50 40.87 23.56
CA MET A 1 -11.25 39.74 24.15
C MET A 1 -11.50 38.77 23.03
N ASP A 2 -10.87 37.61 23.13
CA ASP A 2 -10.62 36.68 22.05
C ASP A 2 -11.90 36.06 21.48
N SER A 3 -12.14 36.30 20.19
CA SER A 3 -13.10 35.52 19.42
C SER A 3 -12.45 34.17 19.08
N TYR A 4 -12.40 33.25 20.04
CA TYR A 4 -12.08 31.85 19.74
C TYR A 4 -13.22 31.27 18.91
N GLN A 5 -13.00 31.22 17.60
CA GLN A 5 -13.92 30.55 16.69
C GLN A 5 -13.71 29.05 16.87
N THR A 6 -14.71 28.37 17.42
CA THR A 6 -14.66 26.91 17.63
C THR A 6 -14.63 26.24 16.26
N TYR A 7 -13.56 25.52 15.96
CA TYR A 7 -13.50 24.70 14.74
C TYR A 7 -14.54 23.58 14.84
N PRO A 8 -15.21 23.23 13.73
CA PRO A 8 -16.06 22.05 13.72
C PRO A 8 -15.25 20.80 14.08
N PRO A 9 -15.87 19.80 14.74
CA PRO A 9 -15.20 18.55 15.06
C PRO A 9 -14.64 17.93 13.78
N ARG A 10 -13.35 17.58 13.80
CA ARG A 10 -12.67 16.91 12.69
C ARG A 10 -13.20 15.49 12.59
N ARG A 11 -13.58 15.08 11.38
CA ARG A 11 -14.13 13.76 11.10
C ARG A 11 -13.11 12.79 10.52
N ASP A 12 -11.95 13.29 10.12
CA ASP A 12 -10.89 12.53 9.48
C ASP A 12 -9.59 12.71 10.25
N ALA A 13 -8.82 11.64 10.38
CA ALA A 13 -7.53 11.63 11.07
C ALA A 13 -6.56 10.64 10.42
N VAL A 14 -5.26 10.85 10.64
CA VAL A 14 -4.21 9.88 10.35
C VAL A 14 -3.69 9.35 11.68
N LEU A 15 -3.85 8.04 11.90
CA LEU A 15 -3.34 7.35 13.08
C LEU A 15 -1.93 6.87 12.81
N CYS A 16 -0.95 7.57 13.40
CA CYS A 16 0.43 7.11 13.45
C CYS A 16 0.61 6.13 14.62
N SER A 17 0.94 4.87 14.33
CA SER A 17 1.13 3.83 15.35
C SER A 17 2.28 2.89 15.00
N LEU A 18 2.71 2.11 15.99
CA LEU A 18 3.74 1.07 15.84
C LEU A 18 3.10 -0.31 16.01
N ALA A 19 3.43 -1.23 15.11
CA ALA A 19 3.12 -2.64 15.25
C ALA A 19 4.42 -3.43 15.45
N GLU A 20 4.44 -4.33 16.44
CA GLU A 20 5.55 -5.25 16.65
C GLU A 20 5.52 -6.37 15.59
N LEU A 21 6.67 -6.63 14.99
CA LEU A 21 6.88 -7.72 14.05
C LEU A 21 7.39 -8.98 14.78
N PRO A 22 7.18 -10.19 14.23
CA PRO A 22 7.58 -11.44 14.88
C PRO A 22 9.08 -11.56 15.21
N ASP A 23 9.93 -10.83 14.49
CA ASP A 23 11.39 -10.77 14.68
C ASP A 23 11.82 -9.68 15.69
N GLY A 24 10.88 -9.02 16.35
CA GLY A 24 11.12 -7.89 17.25
C GLY A 24 11.34 -6.55 16.52
N GLY A 25 11.21 -6.52 15.20
CA GLY A 25 11.16 -5.28 14.43
C GLY A 25 9.90 -4.47 14.71
N LEU A 26 9.89 -3.23 14.23
CA LEU A 26 8.76 -2.31 14.34
C LEU A 26 8.28 -1.89 12.95
N ARG A 27 6.97 -1.95 12.72
CA ARG A 27 6.31 -1.38 11.56
C ARG A 27 5.62 -0.08 11.92
N VAL A 28 5.91 0.99 11.18
CA VAL A 28 5.19 2.25 11.28
C VAL A 28 3.93 2.19 10.41
N VAL A 29 2.78 2.38 11.05
CA VAL A 29 1.45 2.37 10.43
C VAL A 29 0.89 3.80 10.45
N LEU A 30 0.26 4.21 9.34
CA LEU A 30 -0.29 5.55 9.08
C LEU A 30 -1.75 5.47 8.61
N ASP A 31 -2.56 4.67 9.31
CA ASP A 31 -3.95 4.40 8.92
C ASP A 31 -4.79 5.68 8.86
N ASP A 32 -5.66 5.76 7.86
CA ASP A 32 -6.68 6.80 7.85
C ASP A 32 -7.86 6.35 8.70
N LEU A 33 -8.34 7.24 9.57
CA LEU A 33 -9.50 7.02 10.41
C LEU A 33 -10.61 8.00 10.05
N ARG A 34 -11.85 7.51 10.10
CA ARG A 34 -13.05 8.34 10.07
C ARG A 34 -13.82 8.23 11.38
N GLN A 35 -14.25 9.37 11.89
CA GLN A 35 -15.14 9.42 13.03
C GLN A 35 -16.47 8.79 12.65
N SER A 36 -16.96 7.89 13.48
CA SER A 36 -18.30 7.32 13.33
C SER A 36 -19.38 8.32 13.75
N ASP A 37 -20.64 7.96 13.57
CA ASP A 37 -21.77 8.74 14.08
C ASP A 37 -21.77 8.86 15.61
N THR A 38 -21.08 7.96 16.32
CA THR A 38 -20.89 8.04 17.77
C THR A 38 -19.66 8.91 18.09
N PRO A 39 -19.82 10.03 18.82
CA PRO A 39 -18.71 10.90 19.18
C PRO A 39 -17.58 10.14 19.89
N GLY A 40 -16.34 10.42 19.50
CA GLY A 40 -15.14 9.79 20.07
C GLY A 40 -14.85 8.37 19.55
N GLN A 41 -15.75 7.75 18.80
CA GLN A 41 -15.46 6.48 18.13
C GLN A 41 -14.91 6.70 16.73
N TRP A 42 -13.78 6.08 16.44
CA TRP A 42 -13.09 6.12 15.15
C TRP A 42 -13.13 4.75 14.50
N LYS A 43 -13.35 4.73 13.18
CA LYS A 43 -13.31 3.53 12.34
C LYS A 43 -12.13 3.65 11.39
N ASN A 44 -11.39 2.55 11.21
CA ASN A 44 -10.42 2.47 10.13
C ASN A 44 -11.12 2.70 8.79
N HIS A 45 -10.53 3.54 7.96
CA HIS A 45 -11.01 3.84 6.62
C HIS A 45 -10.06 3.31 5.55
N VAL A 46 -8.75 3.53 5.71
CA VAL A 46 -7.73 3.01 4.80
C VAL A 46 -6.56 2.47 5.62
N PHE A 47 -6.15 1.24 5.31
CA PHE A 47 -4.94 0.64 5.86
C PHE A 47 -3.71 1.16 5.13
N VAL A 48 -2.73 1.71 5.86
CA VAL A 48 -1.51 2.27 5.27
C VAL A 48 -0.31 2.00 6.16
N THR A 49 0.73 1.44 5.56
CA THR A 49 2.04 1.23 6.21
C THR A 49 3.08 2.14 5.58
N PHE A 50 4.01 2.64 6.41
CA PHE A 50 5.12 3.49 5.99
C PHE A 50 6.39 2.65 5.77
N LYS A 51 6.96 2.09 6.84
CA LYS A 51 8.22 1.37 6.79
C LYS A 51 8.39 0.41 7.97
N ASP A 52 9.15 -0.65 7.71
CA ASP A 52 9.65 -1.58 8.72
C ASP A 52 11.06 -1.22 9.16
N TYR A 53 11.28 -1.29 10.46
CA TYR A 53 12.58 -1.09 11.10
C TYR A 53 12.97 -2.39 11.80
N PRO A 54 14.18 -2.91 11.56
CA PRO A 54 14.71 -4.00 12.35
C PRO A 54 14.75 -3.66 13.84
N ALA A 55 14.78 -4.68 14.69
CA ALA A 55 14.80 -4.52 16.13
C ALA A 55 15.91 -3.53 16.57
N GLY A 56 15.50 -2.51 17.33
CA GLY A 56 16.41 -1.48 17.86
C GLY A 56 16.91 -0.44 16.84
N GLN A 57 16.44 -0.45 15.59
CA GLN A 57 16.90 0.50 14.56
C GLN A 57 16.02 1.75 14.40
N LEU A 58 14.83 1.77 15.03
CA LEU A 58 14.01 2.97 15.10
C LEU A 58 14.49 3.86 16.26
N ASP A 59 15.63 4.52 16.09
CA ASP A 59 16.18 5.48 17.06
C ASP A 59 16.16 6.91 16.47
N PRO A 60 15.29 7.81 16.97
CA PRO A 60 15.18 9.19 16.49
C PRO A 60 16.49 9.98 16.51
N ALA A 61 17.47 9.60 17.36
CA ALA A 61 18.77 10.28 17.42
C ALA A 61 19.69 9.91 16.24
N THR A 62 19.44 8.79 15.56
CA THR A 62 20.29 8.24 14.50
C THR A 62 19.61 8.17 13.14
N LEU A 63 18.27 8.32 13.10
CA LEU A 63 17.53 8.32 11.84
C LEU A 63 18.01 9.44 10.91
N PRO A 64 18.25 9.14 9.62
CA PRO A 64 18.58 10.15 8.63
C PRO A 64 17.51 11.22 8.54
N LYS A 65 17.92 12.46 8.22
CA LYS A 65 16.97 13.58 8.07
C LYS A 65 15.97 13.31 6.95
N GLU A 66 16.43 12.69 5.87
CA GLU A 66 15.63 12.33 4.70
C GLU A 66 14.50 11.36 5.09
N GLU A 67 14.74 10.50 6.06
CA GLU A 67 13.76 9.55 6.58
C GLU A 67 12.65 10.29 7.36
N LEU A 68 13.03 11.23 8.23
CA LEU A 68 12.09 12.05 8.99
C LEU A 68 11.27 12.96 8.08
N GLU A 69 11.90 13.53 7.04
CA GLU A 69 11.22 14.29 6.00
C GLU A 69 10.23 13.43 5.22
N ALA A 70 10.62 12.21 4.85
CA ALA A 70 9.72 11.27 4.18
C ALA A 70 8.52 10.90 5.06
N PHE A 71 8.73 10.65 6.35
CA PHE A 71 7.64 10.40 7.30
C PHE A 71 6.66 11.58 7.37
N GLY A 72 7.17 12.80 7.55
CA GLY A 72 6.35 14.01 7.60
C GLY A 72 5.59 14.27 6.29
N HIS A 73 6.24 14.04 5.15
CA HIS A 73 5.61 14.10 3.83
C HIS A 73 4.46 13.10 3.72
N TYR A 74 4.67 11.85 4.12
CA TYR A 74 3.63 10.82 4.09
C TYR A 74 2.42 11.18 4.94
N VAL A 75 2.63 11.64 6.18
CA VAL A 75 1.53 12.07 7.07
C VAL A 75 0.72 13.21 6.43
N LEU A 76 1.40 14.20 5.85
CA LEU A 76 0.72 15.31 5.18
C LEU A 76 -0.07 14.85 3.94
N VAL A 77 0.51 13.99 3.11
CA VAL A 77 -0.18 13.41 1.95
C VAL A 77 -1.43 12.64 2.38
N ARG A 78 -1.34 11.82 3.44
CA ARG A 78 -2.51 11.11 3.98
C ARG A 78 -3.59 12.05 4.49
N LEU A 79 -3.22 13.08 5.23
CA LEU A 79 -4.16 14.11 5.70
C LEU A 79 -4.87 14.81 4.53
N LEU A 80 -4.13 15.16 3.47
CA LEU A 80 -4.72 15.78 2.29
C LEU A 80 -5.62 14.79 1.52
N ALA A 81 -5.23 13.52 1.41
CA ALA A 81 -6.01 12.48 0.74
C ALA A 81 -7.35 12.24 1.44
N ILE A 82 -7.33 11.95 2.75
CA ILE A 82 -8.55 11.64 3.52
C ILE A 82 -9.55 12.82 3.55
N ASN A 83 -9.05 14.05 3.44
CA ASN A 83 -9.85 15.27 3.35
C ASN A 83 -10.25 15.64 1.91
N GLY A 84 -10.03 14.76 0.92
CA GLY A 84 -10.40 14.96 -0.48
C GLY A 84 -9.66 16.13 -1.16
N CYS A 85 -8.51 16.53 -0.62
CA CYS A 85 -7.71 17.65 -1.14
C CYS A 85 -6.72 17.21 -2.22
N LEU A 86 -6.51 15.90 -2.40
CA LEU A 86 -5.72 15.33 -3.48
C LEU A 86 -6.66 14.72 -4.52
N ARG A 87 -6.48 15.11 -5.78
CA ARG A 87 -7.33 14.66 -6.89
C ARG A 87 -6.81 13.41 -7.60
N ASP A 88 -5.59 12.96 -7.30
CA ASP A 88 -4.87 11.94 -8.09
C ASP A 88 -3.89 11.04 -7.28
N THR A 89 -3.90 11.05 -5.95
CA THR A 89 -3.00 10.15 -5.19
C THR A 89 -3.64 8.80 -4.94
N ASP A 90 -3.17 7.73 -5.60
CA ASP A 90 -3.33 6.29 -5.26
C ASP A 90 -4.69 5.83 -4.68
N GLU A 91 -5.76 6.57 -4.94
CA GLU A 91 -7.15 6.25 -4.62
C GLU A 91 -7.87 5.62 -5.82
N ARG A 92 -7.24 5.63 -6.99
CA ARG A 92 -7.71 4.81 -8.10
C ARG A 92 -7.54 3.36 -7.68
N SER A 93 -8.64 2.63 -7.68
CA SER A 93 -8.57 1.17 -7.67
C SER A 93 -7.67 0.73 -8.82
N ASP A 94 -6.84 -0.30 -8.59
CA ASP A 94 -5.97 -0.93 -9.59
C ASP A 94 -6.79 -1.76 -10.60
N ASN A 95 -7.96 -1.28 -10.96
CA ASN A 95 -8.84 -1.90 -11.92
C ASN A 95 -8.51 -1.43 -13.32
N ASP A 96 -8.84 -2.27 -14.29
CA ASP A 96 -8.45 -2.06 -15.68
C ASP A 96 -9.24 -0.95 -16.39
N VAL A 97 -10.09 -0.21 -15.68
CA VAL A 97 -11.00 0.80 -16.27
C VAL A 97 -10.22 1.85 -17.07
N HIS A 98 -8.99 2.16 -16.65
CA HIS A 98 -8.15 3.17 -17.28
C HIS A 98 -7.07 2.62 -18.22
N LEU A 99 -7.07 1.31 -18.52
CA LEU A 99 -6.12 0.75 -19.48
C LEU A 99 -6.40 1.24 -20.90
N THR A 100 -5.33 1.64 -21.59
CA THR A 100 -5.36 1.92 -23.03
C THR A 100 -5.66 0.66 -23.81
N ASP A 101 -6.23 0.79 -25.00
CA ASP A 101 -6.50 -0.35 -25.88
C ASP A 101 -5.21 -1.13 -26.21
N GLN A 102 -4.08 -0.42 -26.37
CA GLN A 102 -2.78 -1.05 -26.58
C GLN A 102 -2.36 -1.91 -25.38
N ALA A 103 -2.50 -1.40 -24.15
CA ALA A 103 -2.19 -2.18 -22.96
C ALA A 103 -3.07 -3.44 -22.86
N ARG A 104 -4.37 -3.33 -23.21
CA ARG A 104 -5.28 -4.48 -23.25
C ARG A 104 -4.86 -5.52 -24.29
N GLN A 105 -4.45 -5.08 -25.49
CA GLN A 105 -3.95 -5.98 -26.54
C GLN A 105 -2.66 -6.68 -26.11
N ASN A 106 -1.75 -5.95 -25.47
CA ASN A 106 -0.50 -6.50 -24.97
C ASN A 106 -0.73 -7.56 -23.87
N ILE A 107 -1.69 -7.31 -22.98
CA ILE A 107 -2.13 -8.29 -21.97
C ILE A 107 -2.75 -9.51 -22.65
N ALA A 108 -3.64 -9.30 -23.62
CA ALA A 108 -4.33 -10.39 -24.32
C ALA A 108 -3.36 -11.28 -25.15
N ALA A 109 -2.22 -10.74 -25.56
CA ALA A 109 -1.17 -11.47 -26.28
C ALA A 109 -0.25 -12.30 -25.35
N LEU A 110 -0.41 -12.22 -24.03
CA LEU A 110 0.37 -13.02 -23.08
C LEU A 110 0.03 -14.51 -23.21
N THR A 111 1.05 -15.34 -23.37
CA THR A 111 0.93 -16.79 -23.28
C THR A 111 0.90 -17.26 -21.83
N ASN A 112 0.56 -18.53 -21.60
CA ASN A 112 0.65 -19.12 -20.26
C ASN A 112 2.08 -19.14 -19.71
N GLU A 113 3.08 -19.29 -20.59
CA GLU A 113 4.50 -19.23 -20.22
C GLU A 113 4.87 -17.80 -19.77
N ASP A 114 4.37 -16.79 -20.48
CA ASP A 114 4.57 -15.40 -20.09
C ASP A 114 3.96 -15.09 -18.73
N ILE A 115 2.73 -15.55 -18.50
CA ILE A 115 2.05 -15.39 -17.22
C ILE A 115 2.80 -16.11 -16.11
N ALA A 116 3.30 -17.33 -16.36
CA ALA A 116 4.09 -18.06 -15.37
C ALA A 116 5.40 -17.32 -15.03
N SER A 117 6.06 -16.73 -16.02
CA SER A 117 7.29 -15.94 -15.83
C SER A 117 7.06 -14.65 -15.02
N ILE A 118 5.82 -14.15 -14.97
CA ILE A 118 5.40 -13.03 -14.12
C ILE A 118 5.00 -13.53 -12.72
N ASP A 119 4.25 -14.62 -12.63
CA ASP A 119 3.74 -15.15 -11.35
C ASP A 119 4.88 -15.65 -10.44
N GLU A 120 5.90 -16.30 -11.02
CA GLU A 120 7.04 -16.84 -10.27
C GLU A 120 7.81 -15.79 -9.43
N PRO A 121 8.27 -14.66 -9.99
CA PRO A 121 8.95 -13.62 -9.22
C PRO A 121 8.02 -12.88 -8.25
N LEU A 122 6.72 -12.72 -8.59
CA LEU A 122 5.75 -12.16 -7.65
C LEU A 122 5.61 -13.04 -6.39
N PHE A 123 5.56 -14.36 -6.59
CA PHE A 123 5.47 -15.31 -5.50
C PHE A 123 6.78 -15.42 -4.71
N SER A 124 7.95 -15.42 -5.36
CA SER A 124 9.24 -15.56 -4.68
C SER A 124 9.60 -14.40 -3.76
N LEU A 125 9.01 -13.22 -3.99
CA LEU A 125 9.12 -12.05 -3.10
C LEU A 125 8.16 -12.12 -1.90
N CYS A 126 7.23 -13.07 -1.88
CA CYS A 126 6.35 -13.29 -0.73
C CYS A 126 6.99 -14.28 0.25
N ASP A 127 6.85 -14.01 1.54
CA ASP A 127 7.30 -14.89 2.61
C ASP A 127 6.27 -14.89 3.75
N GLY A 128 6.66 -15.29 4.96
CA GLY A 128 5.77 -15.29 6.13
C GLY A 128 5.44 -13.89 6.67
N GLN A 129 6.08 -12.83 6.18
CA GLN A 129 5.83 -11.45 6.57
C GLN A 129 4.91 -10.76 5.56
N PHE A 130 4.04 -9.88 6.06
CA PHE A 130 3.19 -9.08 5.19
C PHE A 130 4.01 -8.05 4.42
N ARG A 131 3.90 -8.08 3.09
CA ARG A 131 4.54 -7.12 2.18
C ARG A 131 3.50 -6.42 1.33
N LYS A 132 3.70 -5.12 1.10
CA LYS A 132 2.82 -4.30 0.27
C LYS A 132 2.82 -4.78 -1.17
N ILE A 133 1.63 -4.91 -1.78
CA ILE A 133 1.52 -5.35 -3.19
C ILE A 133 2.28 -4.38 -4.10
N ALA A 134 2.16 -3.06 -3.86
CA ALA A 134 2.90 -2.05 -4.63
C ALA A 134 4.42 -2.26 -4.57
N HIS A 135 4.95 -2.68 -3.42
CA HIS A 135 6.38 -2.97 -3.27
C HIS A 135 6.78 -4.23 -4.05
N ILE A 136 6.01 -5.31 -3.93
CA ILE A 136 6.25 -6.56 -4.67
C ILE A 136 6.24 -6.29 -6.19
N VAL A 137 5.21 -5.62 -6.69
CA VAL A 137 5.06 -5.26 -8.10
C VAL A 137 6.22 -4.38 -8.57
N GLY A 138 6.54 -3.31 -7.84
CA GLY A 138 7.63 -2.41 -8.18
C GLY A 138 8.99 -3.12 -8.22
N MET A 139 9.23 -4.07 -7.31
CA MET A 139 10.43 -4.89 -7.29
C MET A 139 10.52 -5.81 -8.51
N VAL A 140 9.45 -6.52 -8.88
CA VAL A 140 9.44 -7.38 -10.08
C VAL A 140 9.69 -6.56 -11.33
N MET A 141 9.00 -5.43 -11.48
CA MET A 141 9.16 -4.54 -12.65
C MET A 141 10.59 -3.95 -12.74
N SER A 142 11.24 -3.68 -11.60
CA SER A 142 12.61 -3.16 -11.57
C SER A 142 13.67 -4.23 -11.84
N LEU A 143 13.50 -5.43 -11.28
CA LEU A 143 14.47 -6.53 -11.38
C LEU A 143 14.42 -7.28 -12.71
N GLN A 144 13.33 -7.13 -13.45
CA GLN A 144 13.21 -7.64 -14.81
C GLN A 144 13.10 -6.46 -15.79
N PRO A 145 14.22 -5.81 -16.19
CA PRO A 145 14.19 -4.72 -17.18
C PRO A 145 13.69 -5.16 -18.56
N LYS A 146 13.70 -6.48 -18.82
CA LYS A 146 13.09 -7.10 -20.00
C LYS A 146 11.63 -7.54 -19.77
N CYS A 147 11.13 -7.44 -18.53
CA CYS A 147 9.69 -7.56 -18.30
C CYS A 147 9.05 -6.47 -19.13
N ARG A 148 8.09 -6.89 -19.93
CA ARG A 148 7.47 -6.13 -21.00
C ARG A 148 7.06 -4.77 -20.44
N SER A 149 7.82 -3.72 -20.75
CA SER A 149 7.58 -2.34 -20.27
C SER A 149 6.21 -1.82 -20.68
N GLU A 150 5.55 -2.53 -21.58
CA GLU A 150 4.22 -2.25 -22.10
C GLU A 150 3.09 -2.99 -21.33
N ILE A 151 3.43 -3.82 -20.34
CA ILE A 151 2.46 -4.44 -19.43
C ILE A 151 2.34 -3.55 -18.19
N PRO A 152 1.13 -3.05 -17.88
CA PRO A 152 0.91 -2.13 -16.78
C PRO A 152 1.01 -2.84 -15.43
N ASP A 153 1.43 -2.10 -14.40
CA ASP A 153 1.51 -2.52 -12.99
C ASP A 153 0.20 -3.14 -12.46
N VAL A 154 -0.96 -2.61 -12.86
CA VAL A 154 -2.28 -3.14 -12.47
C VAL A 154 -2.46 -4.60 -12.86
N PHE A 155 -1.86 -5.07 -13.97
CA PHE A 155 -1.89 -6.47 -14.35
C PHE A 155 -1.09 -7.34 -13.37
N TYR A 156 0.08 -6.88 -12.93
CA TYR A 156 0.86 -7.58 -11.90
C TYR A 156 0.10 -7.62 -10.56
N ALA A 157 -0.56 -6.52 -10.18
CA ALA A 157 -1.43 -6.49 -9.00
C ALA A 157 -2.61 -7.48 -9.11
N GLN A 158 -3.19 -7.66 -10.30
CA GLN A 158 -4.19 -8.70 -10.55
C GLN A 158 -3.63 -10.11 -10.38
N ARG A 159 -2.39 -10.37 -10.82
CA ARG A 159 -1.74 -11.67 -10.61
C ARG A 159 -1.62 -12.00 -9.12
N VAL A 160 -1.23 -11.02 -8.31
CA VAL A 160 -1.18 -11.17 -6.85
C VAL A 160 -2.57 -11.44 -6.26
N ARG A 161 -3.61 -10.72 -6.72
CA ARG A 161 -5.00 -10.98 -6.31
C ARG A 161 -5.44 -12.41 -6.62
N MET A 162 -5.10 -12.93 -7.79
CA MET A 162 -5.40 -14.32 -8.15
C MET A 162 -4.70 -15.33 -7.23
N LEU A 163 -3.48 -15.05 -6.76
CA LEU A 163 -2.82 -15.89 -5.76
C LEU A 163 -3.54 -15.87 -4.40
N VAL A 164 -4.12 -14.74 -4.02
CA VAL A 164 -4.96 -14.61 -2.82
C VAL A 164 -6.28 -15.38 -2.99
N GLU A 165 -6.96 -15.23 -4.12
CA GLU A 165 -8.20 -15.95 -4.42
C GLU A 165 -8.01 -17.48 -4.43
N ARG A 166 -6.85 -17.95 -4.90
CA ARG A 166 -6.46 -19.37 -4.87
C ARG A 166 -6.06 -19.88 -3.48
N GLY A 167 -5.99 -19.00 -2.48
CA GLY A 167 -5.59 -19.33 -1.11
C GLY A 167 -4.09 -19.55 -0.91
N VAL A 168 -3.26 -19.25 -1.91
CA VAL A 168 -1.79 -19.35 -1.82
C VAL A 168 -1.25 -18.23 -0.94
N LEU A 169 -1.79 -17.03 -1.10
CA LEU A 169 -1.49 -15.87 -0.28
C LEU A 169 -2.70 -15.52 0.60
N GLN A 170 -2.42 -14.90 1.73
CA GLN A 170 -3.44 -14.19 2.51
C GLN A 170 -3.18 -12.70 2.47
N ALA A 171 -4.26 -11.90 2.49
CA ALA A 171 -4.20 -10.46 2.36
C ALA A 171 -4.74 -9.74 3.59
N GLN A 172 -4.29 -8.51 3.79
CA GLN A 172 -4.87 -7.54 4.72
C GLN A 172 -4.92 -6.15 4.05
N GLY A 173 -5.92 -5.35 4.43
CA GLY A 173 -6.20 -4.07 3.78
C GLY A 173 -7.13 -4.21 2.57
N ASP A 174 -7.04 -3.28 1.63
CA ASP A 174 -7.93 -3.21 0.47
C ASP A 174 -7.27 -3.82 -0.78
N LEU A 175 -7.60 -5.08 -1.08
CA LEU A 175 -7.11 -5.83 -2.25
C LEU A 175 -7.34 -5.13 -3.59
N THR A 176 -8.26 -4.18 -3.68
CA THR A 176 -8.50 -3.41 -4.91
C THR A 176 -7.49 -2.29 -5.12
N ARG A 177 -6.59 -2.06 -4.15
CA ARG A 177 -5.59 -0.98 -4.10
C ARG A 177 -4.25 -1.49 -3.56
N MET A 178 -3.28 -1.69 -4.42
CA MET A 178 -1.98 -2.30 -4.11
C MET A 178 -1.16 -1.49 -3.11
N GLY A 179 -1.37 -0.17 -3.04
CA GLY A 179 -0.74 0.72 -2.07
C GLY A 179 -1.31 0.59 -0.65
N CYS A 180 -2.52 0.05 -0.53
CA CYS A 180 -3.29 -0.10 0.70
C CYS A 180 -3.57 -1.58 1.03
N CYS A 181 -2.88 -2.50 0.37
CA CYS A 181 -2.97 -3.94 0.59
C CYS A 181 -1.60 -4.54 0.81
N GLU A 182 -1.53 -5.47 1.74
CA GLU A 182 -0.36 -6.31 1.96
C GLU A 182 -0.73 -7.78 1.86
N VAL A 183 0.23 -8.60 1.44
CA VAL A 183 0.08 -10.05 1.29
C VAL A 183 1.24 -10.79 1.95
N ARG A 184 0.99 -12.03 2.35
CA ARG A 184 2.02 -12.98 2.80
C ARG A 184 1.63 -14.41 2.40
N ILE A 185 2.58 -15.34 2.45
CA ILE A 185 2.31 -16.76 2.29
C ILE A 185 1.33 -17.22 3.39
N ARG A 186 0.29 -17.94 2.97
CA ARG A 186 -0.64 -18.57 3.90
C ARG A 186 0.05 -19.76 4.57
N GLN A 187 0.20 -19.68 5.90
CA GLN A 187 0.71 -20.77 6.73
C GLN A 187 -0.38 -21.79 7.06
#